data_AF-A0A0G0FK39-F1
#
_entry.id   AF-A0A0G0FK39-F1
#
_cell.length_a   1.000
_cell.length_b   1.000
_cell.length_c   1.000
_cell.angle_alpha   90.00
_cell.angle_beta   90.00
_cell.angle_gamma   90.00
#
_symmetry.space_group_name_H-M   'P 1'
#
loop_
_entity.id
_entity.type
_entity.pdbx_description
1 polymer ?
#
loop_
_entity_poly.entity_id
_entity_poly.type
_entity_poly.pdbx_seq_one_letter_code
_entity_poly.pdbx_strand_id
1 'polypeptide(L)'
;KGGMLANHLSKINDERKTLVTSIMREVNKKFEKTEMSEVIVIGNPKWRVGVLGLVAGKISDAYKKPVFVWGKDENDCIKGSCRSDGTVSIVELMTETKESFIDFGGHELAGGFTVHNDKIHFLEETLSLTFNKIQVSKKGQSLKNLERTVLEKADFVGDLGVVSMKNWKEIEKLEPFGLGNQKPIFLFEGVKIEKIKKFGKNGSGEHLEIIFSDINKNKAKAISFFSGVDSFKNKLEEGLSVNLLATFDLSRFRGREELRLRIEDII
;
A
#
# COMPACT_ATOMS: atom_id res chain seq x y z
N LYS A 1 -20.33 26.68 -16.65
CA LYS A 1 -18.95 26.35 -17.08
C LYS A 1 -18.26 25.35 -16.14
N GLY A 2 -18.33 25.51 -14.81
CA GLY A 2 -17.73 24.56 -13.85
C GLY A 2 -18.19 23.10 -13.98
N GLY A 3 -19.50 22.84 -14.15
CA GLY A 3 -20.01 21.48 -14.33
C GLY A 3 -19.48 20.77 -15.58
N MET A 4 -19.27 21.49 -16.69
CA MET A 4 -18.70 20.92 -17.91
C MET A 4 -17.21 20.55 -17.73
N LEU A 5 -16.43 21.41 -17.07
CA LEU A 5 -15.03 21.13 -16.75
C LEU A 5 -14.89 19.97 -15.76
N ALA A 6 -15.77 19.89 -14.75
CA ALA A 6 -15.80 18.78 -13.81
C ALA A 6 -16.11 17.44 -14.49
N ASN A 7 -17.10 17.42 -15.41
CA ASN A 7 -17.42 16.22 -16.19
C ASN A 7 -16.25 15.81 -17.10
N HIS A 8 -15.58 16.77 -17.74
CA HIS A 8 -14.40 16.52 -18.56
C HIS A 8 -13.24 15.92 -17.73
N LEU A 9 -12.97 16.50 -16.56
CA LEU A 9 -11.95 16.01 -15.64
C LEU A 9 -12.29 14.60 -15.12
N SER A 10 -13.56 14.33 -14.83
CA SER A 10 -14.02 13.00 -14.43
C SER A 10 -13.74 11.97 -15.53
N LYS A 11 -14.04 12.30 -16.79
CA LYS A 11 -13.77 11.42 -17.92
C LYS A 11 -12.27 11.10 -18.05
N ILE A 12 -11.41 12.11 -17.99
CA ILE A 12 -9.94 11.93 -18.03
C ILE A 12 -9.46 11.05 -16.86
N ASN A 13 -10.03 11.24 -15.67
CA ASN A 13 -9.68 10.44 -14.50
C ASN A 13 -10.08 8.96 -14.67
N ASP A 14 -11.24 8.68 -15.26
CA ASP A 14 -11.71 7.32 -15.49
C ASP A 14 -10.92 6.62 -16.61
N GLU A 15 -10.54 7.34 -17.67
CA GLU A 15 -9.59 6.87 -18.68
C GLU A 15 -8.23 6.51 -18.05
N ARG A 16 -7.71 7.39 -17.17
CA ARG A 16 -6.47 7.15 -16.41
C ARG A 16 -6.57 5.89 -15.54
N LYS A 17 -7.66 5.71 -14.79
CA LYS A 17 -7.87 4.51 -13.95
C LYS A 17 -7.91 3.23 -14.78
N THR A 18 -8.57 3.28 -15.94
CA THR A 18 -8.65 2.15 -16.86
C THR A 18 -7.28 1.76 -17.38
N LEU A 19 -6.48 2.76 -17.80
CA LEU A 19 -5.11 2.54 -18.26
C LEU A 19 -4.22 1.93 -17.17
N VAL A 20 -4.21 2.50 -15.95
CA VAL A 20 -3.45 1.97 -14.82
C VAL A 20 -3.86 0.52 -14.52
N THR A 21 -5.16 0.21 -14.56
CA THR A 21 -5.66 -1.16 -14.34
C THR A 21 -5.17 -2.13 -15.42
N SER A 22 -5.15 -1.72 -16.70
CA SER A 22 -4.59 -2.52 -17.78
C SER A 22 -3.11 -2.81 -17.57
N ILE A 23 -2.32 -1.77 -17.23
CA ILE A 23 -0.89 -1.91 -16.97
C ILE A 23 -0.64 -2.87 -15.80
N MET A 24 -1.38 -2.76 -14.69
CA MET A 24 -1.23 -3.67 -13.56
C MET A 24 -1.53 -5.13 -13.92
N ARG A 25 -2.46 -5.40 -14.84
CA ARG A 25 -2.70 -6.77 -15.34
C ARG A 25 -1.52 -7.29 -16.15
N GLU A 26 -0.92 -6.45 -17.00
CA GLU A 26 0.30 -6.81 -17.75
C GLU A 26 1.47 -7.11 -16.80
N VAL A 27 1.63 -6.29 -15.77
CA VAL A 27 2.64 -6.44 -14.71
C VAL A 27 2.47 -7.76 -13.97
N ASN A 28 1.27 -8.05 -13.44
CA ASN A 28 1.01 -9.27 -12.68
C ASN A 28 1.31 -10.53 -13.51
N LYS A 29 0.89 -10.55 -14.78
CA LYS A 29 1.16 -11.66 -15.70
C LYS A 29 2.67 -11.88 -15.96
N LYS A 30 3.48 -10.83 -15.86
CA LYS A 30 4.94 -10.93 -16.01
C LYS A 30 5.59 -11.53 -14.75
N PHE A 31 5.10 -11.13 -13.57
CA PHE A 31 5.60 -11.64 -12.29
C PHE A 31 5.16 -13.07 -11.97
N GLU A 32 4.06 -13.56 -12.55
CA GLU A 32 3.70 -15.00 -12.47
C GLU A 32 4.78 -15.92 -13.07
N LYS A 33 5.66 -15.39 -13.92
CA LYS A 33 6.62 -16.18 -14.72
C LYS A 33 8.08 -15.93 -14.37
N THR A 34 8.37 -14.99 -13.47
CA THR A 34 9.73 -14.50 -13.24
C THR A 34 9.92 -14.26 -11.74
N GLU A 35 11.05 -14.71 -11.20
CA GLU A 35 11.46 -14.28 -9.86
C GLU A 35 11.72 -12.77 -9.83
N MET A 36 11.31 -12.13 -8.74
CA MET A 36 11.43 -10.68 -8.59
C MET A 36 12.76 -10.31 -7.95
N SER A 37 13.54 -9.50 -8.66
CA SER A 37 14.75 -8.83 -8.17
C SER A 37 14.48 -7.98 -6.92
N GLU A 38 15.54 -7.62 -6.18
CA GLU A 38 15.43 -6.76 -4.99
C GLU A 38 14.93 -5.35 -5.33
N VAL A 39 15.35 -4.82 -6.48
CA VAL A 39 14.77 -3.63 -7.10
C VAL A 39 14.01 -4.06 -8.35
N ILE A 40 12.75 -3.68 -8.44
CA ILE A 40 11.90 -4.02 -9.58
C ILE A 40 12.08 -2.95 -10.67
N VAL A 41 12.46 -3.36 -11.88
CA VAL A 41 12.46 -2.47 -13.05
C VAL A 41 11.56 -3.04 -14.13
N ILE A 42 10.48 -2.35 -14.45
CA ILE A 42 9.50 -2.84 -15.40
C ILE A 42 8.99 -1.73 -16.30
N GLY A 43 8.81 -2.05 -17.58
CA GLY A 43 8.30 -1.08 -18.51
C GLY A 43 7.90 -1.68 -19.83
N ASN A 44 7.19 -0.86 -20.59
CA ASN A 44 6.75 -1.16 -21.94
C ASN A 44 6.77 0.16 -22.71
N PRO A 45 7.37 0.21 -23.92
CA PRO A 45 7.36 1.40 -24.76
C PRO A 45 5.97 2.03 -24.96
N LYS A 46 4.90 1.23 -24.90
CA LYS A 46 3.52 1.69 -25.08
C LYS A 46 2.90 2.34 -23.84
N TRP A 47 3.55 2.27 -22.67
CA TRP A 47 3.01 2.83 -21.44
C TRP A 47 3.22 4.33 -21.39
N ARG A 48 2.14 5.08 -21.15
CA ARG A 48 2.17 6.54 -21.12
C ARG A 48 2.93 7.03 -19.89
N VAL A 49 3.90 7.92 -20.09
CA VAL A 49 4.74 8.50 -19.02
C VAL A 49 3.91 9.10 -17.88
N GLY A 50 2.80 9.78 -18.20
CA GLY A 50 1.93 10.43 -17.21
C GLY A 50 1.22 9.51 -16.21
N VAL A 51 1.23 8.18 -16.41
CA VAL A 51 0.62 7.22 -15.45
C VAL A 51 1.63 6.37 -14.69
N LEU A 52 2.92 6.43 -15.05
CA LEU A 52 3.94 5.52 -14.51
C LEU A 52 4.11 5.66 -12.99
N GLY A 53 3.99 6.88 -12.44
CA GLY A 53 4.08 7.10 -10.99
C GLY A 53 2.98 6.40 -10.19
N LEU A 54 1.76 6.30 -10.74
CA LEU A 54 0.66 5.57 -10.10
C LEU A 54 0.90 4.05 -10.15
N VAL A 55 1.45 3.57 -11.26
CA VAL A 55 1.82 2.16 -11.42
C VAL A 55 2.95 1.80 -10.47
N ALA A 56 4.02 2.61 -10.42
CA ALA A 56 5.16 2.41 -9.52
C ALA A 56 4.71 2.32 -8.05
N GLY A 57 3.81 3.21 -7.63
CA GLY A 57 3.24 3.19 -6.27
C GLY A 57 2.51 1.88 -5.98
N LYS A 58 1.60 1.47 -6.87
CA LYS A 58 0.85 0.21 -6.70
C LYS A 58 1.74 -1.03 -6.64
N ILE A 59 2.79 -1.08 -7.46
CA ILE A 59 3.74 -2.20 -7.46
C ILE A 59 4.55 -2.17 -6.16
N SER A 60 5.06 -1.01 -5.75
CA SER A 60 5.83 -0.89 -4.51
C SER A 60 5.00 -1.27 -3.29
N ASP A 61 3.74 -0.84 -3.24
CA ASP A 61 2.79 -1.17 -2.18
C ASP A 61 2.49 -2.67 -2.12
N ALA A 62 2.33 -3.32 -3.29
CA ALA A 62 1.99 -4.73 -3.40
C ALA A 62 3.16 -5.66 -3.08
N TYR A 63 4.36 -5.31 -3.54
CA TYR A 63 5.54 -6.18 -3.47
C TYR A 63 6.54 -5.78 -2.38
N LYS A 64 6.34 -4.64 -1.71
CA LYS A 64 7.22 -4.11 -0.65
C LYS A 64 8.69 -4.12 -1.08
N LYS A 65 8.93 -3.52 -2.25
CA LYS A 65 10.24 -3.36 -2.88
C LYS A 65 10.35 -1.99 -3.54
N PRO A 66 11.56 -1.45 -3.73
CA PRO A 66 11.77 -0.29 -4.59
C PRO A 66 11.42 -0.62 -6.04
N VAL A 67 10.72 0.29 -6.72
CA VAL A 67 10.20 0.08 -8.08
C VAL A 67 10.56 1.23 -9.00
N PHE A 68 11.00 0.90 -10.21
CA PHE A 68 11.22 1.80 -11.33
C PHE A 68 10.33 1.35 -12.49
N VAL A 69 9.39 2.21 -12.89
CA VAL A 69 8.49 1.94 -14.02
C VAL A 69 8.84 2.87 -15.17
N TRP A 70 8.97 2.33 -16.38
CA TRP A 70 9.36 3.10 -17.56
C TRP A 70 8.42 2.94 -18.75
N GLY A 71 8.42 3.94 -19.62
CA GLY A 71 7.78 3.96 -20.94
C GLY A 71 8.61 4.80 -21.92
N LYS A 72 8.22 4.82 -23.19
CA LYS A 72 8.83 5.73 -24.16
C LYS A 72 8.10 7.06 -24.20
N ASP A 73 8.85 8.15 -24.28
CA ASP A 73 8.29 9.47 -24.56
C ASP A 73 8.20 9.73 -26.08
N GLU A 74 7.69 10.91 -26.44
CA GLU A 74 7.49 11.32 -27.84
C GLU A 74 8.80 11.50 -28.62
N ASN A 75 9.94 11.61 -27.92
CA ASN A 75 11.28 11.78 -28.50
C ASN A 75 12.09 10.47 -28.50
N ASP A 76 11.41 9.32 -28.42
CA ASP A 76 11.99 7.98 -28.34
C ASP A 76 12.94 7.76 -27.14
N CYS A 77 12.90 8.64 -26.14
CA CYS A 77 13.67 8.49 -24.91
C CYS A 77 12.90 7.64 -23.89
N ILE A 78 13.62 6.86 -23.09
CA ILE A 78 12.99 6.11 -21.99
C ILE A 78 12.84 7.05 -20.81
N LYS A 79 11.59 7.30 -20.41
CA LYS A 79 11.25 8.05 -19.20
C LYS A 79 10.53 7.16 -18.21
N GLY A 80 10.85 7.34 -16.95
CA GLY A 80 10.28 6.54 -15.88
C GLY A 80 10.00 7.31 -14.61
N SER A 81 9.23 6.65 -13.75
CA SER A 81 8.95 7.10 -12.39
C SER A 81 9.27 5.97 -11.43
N CYS A 82 9.77 6.34 -10.26
CA CYS A 82 10.18 5.40 -9.23
C CYS A 82 9.52 5.70 -7.88
N ARG A 83 9.42 4.64 -7.07
CA ARG A 83 8.86 4.65 -5.72
C ARG A 83 9.69 3.73 -4.83
N SER A 84 9.95 4.18 -3.61
CA SER A 84 10.55 3.34 -2.56
C SER A 84 9.45 2.76 -1.67
N ASP A 85 9.75 1.59 -1.13
CA ASP A 85 9.01 0.93 -0.05
C ASP A 85 9.43 1.43 1.34
N GLY A 86 10.37 2.38 1.40
CA GLY A 86 10.96 2.93 2.62
C GLY A 86 12.29 2.28 3.04
N THR A 87 12.73 1.21 2.36
CA THR A 87 13.98 0.52 2.71
C THR A 87 15.23 1.21 2.16
N VAL A 88 15.06 2.07 1.14
CA VAL A 88 16.15 2.82 0.50
C VAL A 88 15.65 4.18 0.00
N SER A 89 16.51 5.19 -0.01
CA SER A 89 16.23 6.45 -0.66
C SER A 89 16.36 6.31 -2.19
N ILE A 90 15.31 6.69 -2.93
CA ILE A 90 15.31 6.66 -4.41
C ILE A 90 16.41 7.55 -4.98
N VAL A 91 16.58 8.77 -4.44
CA VAL A 91 17.60 9.69 -4.93
C VAL A 91 19.01 9.19 -4.62
N GLU A 92 19.22 8.54 -3.47
CA GLU A 92 20.51 7.91 -3.12
C GLU A 92 20.85 6.78 -4.11
N LEU A 93 19.89 5.90 -4.37
CA LEU A 93 20.06 4.79 -5.29
C LEU A 93 20.40 5.25 -6.72
N MET A 94 19.72 6.29 -7.20
CA MET A 94 20.00 6.88 -8.52
C MET A 94 21.33 7.63 -8.54
N THR A 95 21.73 8.27 -7.44
CA THR A 95 23.02 8.99 -7.34
C THR A 95 24.20 8.02 -7.42
N GLU A 96 24.12 6.89 -6.71
CA GLU A 96 25.15 5.83 -6.77
C GLU A 96 25.20 5.13 -8.13
N THR A 97 24.13 5.21 -8.93
CA THR A 97 24.03 4.64 -10.28
C THR A 97 23.89 5.70 -11.37
N LYS A 98 24.41 6.93 -11.14
CA LYS A 98 24.22 8.09 -12.02
C LYS A 98 24.57 7.84 -13.49
N GLU A 99 25.58 7.02 -13.76
CA GLU A 99 26.04 6.70 -15.12
C GLU A 99 24.99 5.93 -15.94
N SER A 100 24.01 5.32 -15.30
CA SER A 100 22.89 4.65 -15.94
C SER A 100 21.85 5.63 -16.48
N PHE A 101 21.83 6.87 -16.01
CA PHE A 101 20.79 7.85 -16.32
C PHE A 101 21.30 8.98 -17.21
N ILE A 102 20.42 9.48 -18.08
CA ILE A 102 20.61 10.76 -18.77
C ILE A 102 20.29 11.90 -17.81
N ASP A 103 19.20 11.76 -17.07
CA ASP A 103 18.72 12.71 -16.08
C ASP A 103 17.91 11.97 -15.01
N PHE A 104 17.97 12.44 -13.76
CA PHE A 104 17.17 11.90 -12.68
C PHE A 104 16.94 12.93 -11.58
N GLY A 105 15.87 12.76 -10.83
CA GLY A 105 15.57 13.62 -9.69
C GLY A 105 14.46 13.06 -8.82
N GLY A 106 14.22 13.72 -7.68
CA GLY A 106 13.19 13.33 -6.73
C GLY A 106 13.63 13.48 -5.28
N HIS A 107 13.02 12.67 -4.43
CA HIS A 107 13.23 12.62 -2.99
C HIS A 107 13.34 11.16 -2.53
N GLU A 108 13.43 10.97 -1.22
CA GLU A 108 13.60 9.66 -0.58
C GLU A 108 12.60 8.60 -1.06
N LEU A 109 11.31 8.94 -1.15
CA LEU A 109 10.25 7.97 -1.47
C LEU A 109 9.84 7.91 -2.94
N ALA A 110 10.28 8.86 -3.76
CA ALA A 110 9.73 9.05 -5.11
C ALA A 110 10.70 9.79 -6.01
N GLY A 111 10.75 9.41 -7.29
CA GLY A 111 11.54 10.12 -8.28
C GLY A 111 11.07 9.92 -9.72
N GLY A 112 11.80 10.57 -10.61
CA GLY A 112 11.70 10.43 -12.06
C GLY A 112 13.08 10.29 -12.66
N PHE A 113 13.16 9.59 -13.79
CA PHE A 113 14.43 9.35 -14.48
C PHE A 113 14.24 9.28 -15.98
N THR A 114 15.33 9.54 -16.70
CA THR A 114 15.47 9.37 -18.14
C THR A 114 16.71 8.50 -18.39
N VAL A 115 16.62 7.55 -19.32
CA VAL A 115 17.70 6.61 -19.65
C VAL A 115 17.72 6.34 -21.15
N HIS A 116 18.89 5.97 -21.67
CA HIS A 116 19.01 5.55 -23.06
C HIS A 116 18.37 4.17 -23.28
N ASN A 117 17.88 3.92 -24.50
CA ASN A 117 17.24 2.65 -24.88
C ASN A 117 18.16 1.43 -24.72
N ASP A 118 19.47 1.60 -24.89
CA ASP A 118 20.46 0.53 -24.74
C ASP A 118 20.73 0.18 -23.27
N LYS A 119 20.66 1.16 -22.37
CA LYS A 119 20.94 0.99 -20.94
C LYS A 119 19.77 0.42 -20.14
N ILE A 120 18.53 0.51 -20.63
CA ILE A 120 17.34 0.09 -19.88
C ILE A 120 17.37 -1.40 -19.49
N HIS A 121 17.98 -2.24 -20.32
CA HIS A 121 18.06 -3.69 -20.09
C HIS A 121 18.99 -4.07 -18.93
N PHE A 122 19.96 -3.19 -18.59
CA PHE A 122 20.92 -3.41 -17.51
C PHE A 122 20.53 -2.70 -16.21
N LEU A 123 19.49 -1.86 -16.27
CA LEU A 123 19.11 -0.99 -15.17
C LEU A 123 18.67 -1.78 -13.93
N GLU A 124 17.93 -2.89 -14.10
CA GLU A 124 17.47 -3.72 -12.98
C GLU A 124 18.62 -4.32 -12.19
N GLU A 125 19.56 -4.91 -12.90
CA GLU A 125 20.75 -5.53 -12.31
C GLU A 125 21.60 -4.48 -11.59
N THR A 126 21.88 -3.36 -12.27
CA THR A 126 22.70 -2.27 -11.74
C THR A 126 22.09 -1.68 -10.45
N LEU A 127 20.77 -1.44 -10.45
CA LEU A 127 20.06 -0.93 -9.27
C LEU A 127 20.02 -1.97 -8.15
N SER A 128 19.78 -3.25 -8.46
CA SER A 128 19.74 -4.31 -7.44
C SER A 128 21.09 -4.55 -6.77
N LEU A 129 22.19 -4.53 -7.54
CA LEU A 129 23.55 -4.62 -7.00
C LEU A 129 23.87 -3.43 -6.08
N THR A 130 23.50 -2.22 -6.51
CA THR A 130 23.72 -1.00 -5.72
C THR A 130 22.87 -0.98 -4.46
N PHE A 131 21.60 -1.39 -4.55
CA PHE A 131 20.72 -1.57 -3.40
C PHE A 131 21.35 -2.49 -2.37
N ASN A 132 21.83 -3.68 -2.79
CA ASN A 132 22.50 -4.61 -1.89
C ASN A 132 23.76 -4.02 -1.25
N LYS A 133 24.58 -3.27 -2.01
CA LYS A 133 25.74 -2.56 -1.48
C LYS A 133 25.36 -1.53 -0.40
N ILE A 134 24.31 -0.74 -0.65
CA ILE A 134 23.78 0.24 0.31
C ILE A 134 23.22 -0.46 1.55
N GLN A 135 22.48 -1.57 1.40
CA GLN A 135 21.96 -2.32 2.54
C GLN A 135 23.09 -2.92 3.39
N VAL A 136 24.16 -3.42 2.77
CA VAL A 136 25.33 -3.96 3.48
C VAL A 136 26.10 -2.85 4.20
N SER A 137 26.31 -1.68 3.59
CA SER A 137 26.98 -0.57 4.27
C SER A 137 26.15 -0.02 5.43
N LYS A 138 24.82 -0.01 5.29
CA LYS A 138 23.88 0.38 6.35
C LYS A 138 23.64 -0.71 7.39
N LYS A 139 24.07 -1.96 7.20
CA LYS A 139 24.05 -2.97 8.30
C LYS A 139 24.97 -2.60 9.48
N GLY A 140 25.91 -1.67 9.31
CA GLY A 140 26.68 -1.06 10.41
C GLY A 140 26.00 0.16 11.08
N GLN A 141 25.01 0.75 10.42
CA GLN A 141 24.17 1.84 10.92
C GLN A 141 22.74 1.52 10.53
N SER A 142 22.14 0.54 11.23
CA SER A 142 20.80 0.08 10.95
C SER A 142 19.84 1.29 10.95
N LEU A 143 19.45 1.75 9.76
CA LEU A 143 18.16 2.38 9.56
C LEU A 143 17.17 1.29 9.91
N LYS A 144 16.78 1.33 11.18
CA LYS A 144 15.83 0.45 11.83
C LYS A 144 14.66 0.17 10.89
N ASN A 145 14.75 -0.93 10.14
CA ASN A 145 13.65 -1.87 10.04
C ASN A 145 13.41 -2.37 11.47
N LEU A 146 12.86 -1.50 12.33
CA LEU A 146 12.09 -2.01 13.45
C LEU A 146 10.92 -2.69 12.74
N GLU A 147 11.01 -4.01 12.60
CA GLU A 147 9.82 -4.82 12.83
C GLU A 147 9.29 -4.37 14.18
N ARG A 148 8.44 -3.33 14.15
CA ARG A 148 7.79 -2.83 15.34
C ARG A 148 7.08 -4.04 15.91
N THR A 149 7.41 -4.38 17.15
CA THR A 149 6.65 -5.35 17.92
C THR A 149 5.18 -4.93 17.88
N VAL A 150 4.26 -5.88 18.02
CA VAL A 150 2.80 -5.62 17.95
C VAL A 150 2.40 -4.41 18.80
N LEU A 151 3.04 -4.27 19.97
CA LEU A 151 2.87 -3.17 20.92
C LEU A 151 3.38 -1.82 20.38
N GLU A 152 4.48 -1.81 19.61
CA GLU A 152 5.02 -0.58 18.99
C GLU A 152 4.17 -0.09 17.81
N LYS A 153 3.25 -0.92 17.29
CA LYS A 153 2.29 -0.51 16.25
C LYS A 153 0.98 0.04 16.79
N ALA A 154 0.71 -0.10 18.09
CA ALA A 154 -0.53 0.34 18.71
C ALA A 154 -0.33 1.65 19.49
N ASP A 155 -1.27 2.57 19.33
CA ASP A 155 -1.35 3.81 20.12
C ASP A 155 -2.10 3.60 21.44
N PHE A 156 -2.94 2.56 21.50
CA PHE A 156 -3.76 2.23 22.67
C PHE A 156 -4.00 0.72 22.77
N VAL A 157 -4.01 0.18 23.98
CA VAL A 157 -4.36 -1.21 24.29
C VAL A 157 -5.63 -1.23 25.14
N GLY A 158 -6.63 -2.01 24.73
CA GLY A 158 -7.87 -2.12 25.51
C GLY A 158 -8.78 -3.26 25.06
N ASP A 159 -9.95 -3.34 25.69
CA ASP A 159 -10.98 -4.31 25.37
C ASP A 159 -12.00 -3.75 24.35
N LEU A 160 -12.89 -4.60 23.83
CA LEU A 160 -13.86 -4.17 22.82
C LEU A 160 -14.93 -3.24 23.40
N GLY A 161 -15.02 -3.08 24.72
CA GLY A 161 -15.92 -2.14 25.39
C GLY A 161 -15.59 -0.67 25.10
N VAL A 162 -14.36 -0.36 24.69
CA VAL A 162 -13.99 1.00 24.26
C VAL A 162 -14.60 1.37 22.90
N VAL A 163 -15.09 0.40 22.13
CA VAL A 163 -15.71 0.61 20.82
C VAL A 163 -17.10 1.20 20.98
N SER A 164 -17.17 2.52 21.13
CA SER A 164 -18.42 3.26 21.33
C SER A 164 -18.47 4.55 20.53
N MET A 165 -19.69 5.01 20.21
CA MET A 165 -19.91 6.29 19.52
C MET A 165 -19.35 7.48 20.29
N LYS A 166 -19.30 7.40 21.62
CA LYS A 166 -18.70 8.44 22.46
C LYS A 166 -17.20 8.54 22.20
N ASN A 167 -16.49 7.42 22.28
CA ASN A 167 -15.03 7.41 22.07
C ASN A 167 -14.67 7.74 20.62
N TRP A 168 -15.45 7.25 19.65
CA TRP A 168 -15.28 7.64 18.25
C TRP A 168 -15.32 9.16 18.05
N LYS A 169 -16.30 9.86 18.64
CA LYS A 169 -16.41 11.32 18.54
C LYS A 169 -15.22 12.06 19.13
N GLU A 170 -14.59 11.52 20.18
CA GLU A 170 -13.38 12.12 20.76
C GLU A 170 -12.18 11.92 19.84
N ILE A 171 -12.05 10.74 19.21
CA ILE A 171 -10.99 10.45 18.22
C ILE A 171 -11.13 11.37 17.01
N GLU A 172 -12.33 11.60 16.50
CA GLU A 172 -12.57 12.46 15.33
C GLU A 172 -12.17 13.92 15.56
N LYS A 173 -12.06 14.39 16.82
CA LYS A 173 -11.52 15.73 17.11
C LYS A 173 -10.04 15.88 16.76
N LEU A 174 -9.33 14.77 16.53
CA LEU A 174 -7.93 14.75 16.12
C LEU A 174 -7.76 14.92 14.61
N GLU A 175 -8.85 15.05 13.84
CA GLU A 175 -8.78 15.36 12.41
C GLU A 175 -8.07 16.70 12.13
N PRO A 176 -7.42 16.85 10.97
CA PRO A 176 -7.44 15.94 9.81
C PRO A 176 -6.42 14.80 9.90
N PHE A 177 -6.85 13.59 9.55
CA PHE A 177 -5.97 12.44 9.44
C PHE A 177 -5.25 12.37 8.08
N GLY A 178 -4.02 11.88 8.06
CA GLY A 178 -3.18 11.74 6.88
C GLY A 178 -1.79 11.21 7.21
N LEU A 179 -0.84 11.36 6.29
CA LEU A 179 0.52 10.81 6.45
C LEU A 179 1.26 11.36 7.68
N GLY A 180 1.04 12.64 8.04
CA GLY A 180 1.61 13.28 9.23
C GLY A 180 0.76 13.19 10.50
N ASN A 181 -0.43 12.60 10.41
CA ASN A 181 -1.37 12.44 11.53
C ASN A 181 -2.22 11.20 11.25
N GLN A 182 -1.65 10.02 11.47
CA GLN A 182 -2.36 8.77 11.19
C GLN A 182 -3.52 8.59 12.16
N LYS A 183 -4.53 7.82 11.76
CA LYS A 183 -5.60 7.43 12.68
C LYS A 183 -5.02 6.57 13.81
N PRO A 184 -5.44 6.77 15.07
CA PRO A 184 -4.94 5.97 16.17
C PRO A 184 -5.26 4.48 15.98
N ILE A 185 -4.26 3.64 16.16
CA ILE A 185 -4.34 2.18 16.06
C ILE A 185 -4.57 1.59 17.45
N PHE A 186 -5.62 0.80 17.59
CA PHE A 186 -6.00 0.13 18.82
C PHE A 186 -5.61 -1.35 18.76
N LEU A 187 -4.99 -1.85 19.81
CA LEU A 187 -4.73 -3.28 20.03
C LEU A 187 -5.81 -3.86 20.96
N PHE A 188 -6.50 -4.87 20.46
CA PHE A 188 -7.42 -5.70 21.24
C PHE A 188 -6.83 -7.11 21.36
N GLU A 189 -6.38 -7.46 22.56
CA GLU A 189 -5.68 -8.72 22.80
C GLU A 189 -6.65 -9.87 23.08
N GLY A 190 -6.34 -11.05 22.52
CA GLY A 190 -7.08 -12.28 22.80
C GLY A 190 -8.57 -12.22 22.43
N VAL A 191 -8.95 -11.42 21.43
CA VAL A 191 -10.33 -11.35 20.95
C VAL A 191 -10.68 -12.59 20.15
N LYS A 192 -11.85 -13.16 20.42
CA LYS A 192 -12.34 -14.36 19.76
C LYS A 192 -13.07 -14.02 18.47
N ILE A 193 -12.77 -14.76 17.40
CA ILE A 193 -13.49 -14.71 16.13
C ILE A 193 -14.83 -15.42 16.30
N GLU A 194 -15.92 -14.68 16.31
CA GLU A 194 -17.28 -15.23 16.43
C GLU A 194 -17.88 -15.61 15.07
N LYS A 195 -17.61 -14.81 14.05
CA LYS A 195 -18.18 -15.00 12.71
C LYS A 195 -17.33 -14.37 11.63
N ILE A 196 -17.12 -15.08 10.53
CA ILE A 196 -16.42 -14.55 9.34
C ILE A 196 -17.41 -14.50 8.16
N LYS A 197 -17.49 -13.35 7.50
CA LYS A 197 -18.33 -13.16 6.31
C LYS A 197 -17.55 -12.47 5.21
N LYS A 198 -17.55 -13.06 4.02
CA LYS A 198 -17.05 -12.41 2.80
C LYS A 198 -18.16 -11.59 2.15
N PHE A 199 -17.83 -10.39 1.65
CA PHE A 199 -18.74 -9.55 0.89
C PHE A 199 -17.99 -8.80 -0.22
N GLY A 200 -18.69 -8.20 -1.18
CA GLY A 200 -18.08 -7.54 -2.32
C GLY A 200 -19.08 -7.29 -3.44
N LYS A 201 -18.73 -6.43 -4.40
CA LYS A 201 -19.60 -6.15 -5.55
C LYS A 201 -19.81 -7.44 -6.35
N ASN A 202 -21.05 -7.75 -6.69
CA ASN A 202 -21.42 -8.96 -7.43
C ASN A 202 -20.98 -10.29 -6.76
N GLY A 203 -20.83 -10.31 -5.43
CA GLY A 203 -20.41 -11.52 -4.72
C GLY A 203 -18.93 -11.87 -4.89
N SER A 204 -18.10 -10.90 -5.32
CA SER A 204 -16.65 -11.09 -5.54
C SER A 204 -15.88 -11.61 -4.32
N GLY A 205 -16.42 -11.41 -3.11
CA GLY A 205 -15.77 -11.83 -1.87
C GLY A 205 -14.48 -11.06 -1.56
N GLU A 206 -14.28 -9.90 -2.18
CA GLU A 206 -13.09 -9.05 -2.05
C GLU A 206 -13.00 -8.33 -0.69
N HIS A 207 -14.00 -8.44 0.17
CA HIS A 207 -14.02 -7.78 1.48
C HIS A 207 -14.36 -8.80 2.56
N LEU A 208 -13.81 -8.56 3.75
CA LEU A 208 -13.98 -9.40 4.93
C LEU A 208 -14.73 -8.60 6.00
N GLU A 209 -15.78 -9.17 6.56
CA GLU A 209 -16.44 -8.71 7.78
C GLU A 209 -16.24 -9.80 8.84
N ILE A 210 -15.66 -9.43 9.97
CA ILE A 210 -15.47 -10.33 11.12
C ILE A 210 -16.20 -9.74 12.32
N ILE A 211 -16.90 -10.59 13.07
CA ILE A 211 -17.42 -10.23 14.39
C ILE A 211 -16.46 -10.80 15.42
N PHE A 212 -15.94 -9.94 16.28
CA PHE A 212 -15.09 -10.31 17.40
C PHE A 212 -15.85 -10.20 18.72
N SER A 213 -15.47 -11.03 19.70
CA SER A 213 -15.88 -10.91 21.10
C SER A 213 -14.66 -10.88 22.02
N ASP A 214 -14.72 -10.14 23.12
CA ASP A 214 -13.69 -10.17 24.16
C ASP A 214 -14.11 -11.06 25.34
N ILE A 215 -13.24 -11.20 26.33
CA ILE A 215 -13.51 -11.97 27.56
C ILE A 215 -14.70 -11.41 28.37
N ASN A 216 -14.98 -10.11 28.22
CA ASN A 216 -16.09 -9.40 28.85
C ASN A 216 -17.40 -9.53 28.05
N LYS A 217 -17.40 -10.32 26.96
CA LYS A 217 -18.53 -10.53 26.03
C LYS A 217 -18.96 -9.26 25.28
N ASN A 218 -18.15 -8.21 25.27
CA ASN A 218 -18.36 -7.10 24.36
C ASN A 218 -18.12 -7.61 22.93
N LYS A 219 -18.87 -7.05 21.97
CA LYS A 219 -18.76 -7.44 20.56
C LYS A 219 -18.48 -6.22 19.71
N ALA A 220 -17.58 -6.37 18.75
CA ALA A 220 -17.33 -5.37 17.73
C ALA A 220 -17.34 -6.02 16.35
N LYS A 221 -17.96 -5.32 15.39
CA LYS A 221 -17.81 -5.65 13.99
C LYS A 221 -16.53 -5.01 13.48
N ALA A 222 -15.71 -5.76 12.78
CA ALA A 222 -14.53 -5.28 12.11
C ALA A 222 -14.58 -5.63 10.63
N ILE A 223 -13.99 -4.79 9.79
CA ILE A 223 -13.94 -5.03 8.36
C ILE A 223 -12.54 -4.81 7.79
N SER A 224 -12.24 -5.55 6.72
CA SER A 224 -11.09 -5.32 5.87
C SER A 224 -11.52 -5.30 4.41
N PHE A 225 -11.00 -4.35 3.65
CA PHE A 225 -11.31 -4.20 2.23
C PHE A 225 -10.17 -4.75 1.39
N PHE A 226 -10.51 -5.34 0.25
CA PHE A 226 -9.58 -5.99 -0.68
C PHE A 226 -8.75 -7.11 -0.03
N SER A 227 -9.34 -7.82 0.93
CA SER A 227 -8.69 -8.84 1.76
C SER A 227 -9.51 -10.14 1.79
N GLY A 228 -8.84 -11.27 1.64
CA GLY A 228 -9.36 -12.60 1.87
C GLY A 228 -8.90 -13.18 3.22
N VAL A 229 -9.27 -14.43 3.50
CA VAL A 229 -8.81 -15.17 4.69
C VAL A 229 -7.30 -15.36 4.66
N ASP A 230 -6.74 -15.50 3.46
CA ASP A 230 -5.30 -15.71 3.22
C ASP A 230 -4.51 -14.39 3.20
N SER A 231 -5.16 -13.24 3.41
CA SER A 231 -4.49 -11.93 3.45
C SER A 231 -3.76 -11.66 4.76
N PHE A 232 -4.04 -12.46 5.79
CA PHE A 232 -3.38 -12.37 7.09
C PHE A 232 -2.44 -13.56 7.26
N LYS A 233 -1.31 -13.35 7.94
CA LYS A 233 -0.34 -14.42 8.20
C LYS A 233 -0.97 -15.57 9.00
N ASN A 234 -1.89 -15.23 9.88
CA ASN A 234 -2.61 -16.19 10.70
C ASN A 234 -3.87 -16.70 10.01
N LYS A 235 -4.13 -18.00 10.21
CA LYS A 235 -5.37 -18.63 9.76
C LYS A 235 -6.56 -18.03 10.51
N LEU A 236 -7.50 -17.43 9.77
CA LEU A 236 -8.74 -16.93 10.35
C LEU A 236 -9.78 -18.06 10.37
N GLU A 237 -10.12 -18.52 11.57
CA GLU A 237 -11.12 -19.56 11.79
C GLU A 237 -12.03 -19.16 12.96
N GLU A 238 -13.33 -19.42 12.81
CA GLU A 238 -14.31 -19.15 13.87
C GLU A 238 -13.95 -19.96 15.13
N GLY A 239 -13.97 -19.31 16.29
CA GLY A 239 -13.59 -19.88 17.57
C GLY A 239 -12.16 -19.58 18.01
N LEU A 240 -11.25 -19.20 17.10
CA LEU A 240 -9.89 -18.83 17.45
C LEU A 240 -9.83 -17.46 18.16
N SER A 241 -8.88 -17.32 19.07
CA SER A 241 -8.54 -16.04 19.70
C SER A 241 -7.30 -15.46 19.05
N VAL A 242 -7.34 -14.17 18.75
CA VAL A 242 -6.29 -13.43 18.02
C VAL A 242 -6.08 -12.07 18.65
N ASN A 243 -4.94 -11.45 18.35
CA ASN A 243 -4.68 -10.06 18.66
C ASN A 243 -5.07 -9.21 17.44
N LEU A 244 -6.00 -8.28 17.64
CA LEU A 244 -6.53 -7.43 16.58
C LEU A 244 -5.92 -6.03 16.66
N LEU A 245 -5.27 -5.58 15.60
CA LEU A 245 -4.92 -4.17 15.38
C LEU A 245 -5.98 -3.53 14.49
N ALA A 246 -6.64 -2.48 14.98
CA ALA A 246 -7.72 -1.84 14.23
C ALA A 246 -7.89 -0.34 14.56
N THR A 247 -8.47 0.39 13.61
CA THR A 247 -8.89 1.79 13.76
C THR A 247 -10.41 1.89 13.81
N PHE A 248 -10.96 2.96 14.41
CA PHE A 248 -12.41 3.18 14.42
C PHE A 248 -12.91 3.68 13.05
N ASP A 249 -14.03 3.13 12.56
CA ASP A 249 -14.64 3.48 11.28
C ASP A 249 -16.15 3.63 11.44
N LEU A 250 -16.69 4.82 11.12
CA LEU A 250 -18.12 5.05 11.09
C LEU A 250 -18.65 4.88 9.65
N SER A 251 -19.36 3.78 9.41
CA SER A 251 -20.02 3.55 8.14
C SER A 251 -21.29 4.39 8.03
N ARG A 252 -21.39 5.26 7.03
CA ARG A 252 -22.62 5.99 6.68
C ARG A 252 -23.21 5.46 5.39
N PHE A 253 -23.82 4.28 5.43
CA PHE A 253 -24.37 3.62 4.24
C PHE A 253 -25.90 3.56 4.28
N ARG A 254 -26.54 3.95 3.17
CA ARG A 254 -28.02 3.97 3.01
C ARG A 254 -28.76 4.69 4.16
N GLY A 255 -28.19 5.80 4.64
CA GLY A 255 -28.78 6.60 5.72
C GLY A 255 -28.72 5.95 7.10
N ARG A 256 -27.97 4.85 7.27
CA ARG A 256 -27.68 4.25 8.58
C ARG A 256 -26.24 4.49 8.95
N GLU A 257 -26.03 4.88 10.20
CA GLU A 257 -24.71 4.92 10.82
C GLU A 257 -24.45 3.59 11.53
N GLU A 258 -23.31 2.98 11.25
CA GLU A 258 -22.83 1.79 11.94
C GLU A 258 -21.38 2.01 12.35
N LEU A 259 -21.14 2.06 13.65
CA LEU A 259 -19.79 2.06 14.18
C LEU A 259 -19.22 0.65 14.06
N ARG A 260 -18.03 0.58 13.47
CA ARG A 260 -17.27 -0.65 13.29
C ARG A 260 -15.78 -0.34 13.42
N LEU A 261 -14.98 -1.39 13.36
CA LEU A 261 -13.53 -1.32 13.29
C LEU A 261 -13.07 -1.54 11.85
N ARG A 262 -11.99 -0.87 11.47
CA ARG A 262 -11.22 -1.18 10.26
C ARG A 262 -9.97 -1.94 10.68
N ILE A 263 -9.84 -3.16 10.18
CA ILE A 263 -8.73 -4.06 10.50
C ILE A 263 -7.48 -3.54 9.80
N GLU A 264 -6.42 -3.30 10.57
CA GLU A 264 -5.08 -3.01 10.06
C GLU A 264 -4.24 -4.30 9.99
N ASP A 265 -4.32 -5.15 11.01
CA ASP A 265 -3.63 -6.44 11.06
C ASP A 265 -4.30 -7.41 12.06
N ILE A 266 -4.04 -8.71 11.89
CA ILE A 266 -4.48 -9.77 12.81
C ILE A 266 -3.28 -10.67 13.12
N ILE A 267 -2.93 -10.74 14.40
CA ILE A 267 -1.70 -11.37 14.92
C ILE A 267 -2.03 -12.48 15.92
#